data_AF-A0A0F9IF05-F1
#
_entry.id   AF-A0A0F9IF05-F1
#
_cell.length_a   1.000
_cell.length_b   1.000
_cell.length_c   1.000
_cell.angle_alpha   90.00
_cell.angle_beta   90.00
_cell.angle_gamma   90.00
#
_symmetry.space_group_name_H-M   'P 1'
#
loop_
_entity.id
_entity.type
_entity.pdbx_description
1 polymer ?
#
loop_
_entity_poly.entity_id
_entity_poly.type
_entity_poly.pdbx_seq_one_letter_code
_entity_poly.pdbx_strand_id
1 'polypeptide(L)'
;MVNWDGILDSALDKKEIEKALESGPILIPESDMKDGDWTGAQVLALVVNPVYAGVGPYPQIIDDGVWISAVAKQIERIGAHLILRVLLDSLRQTFEEGNIG
;
A
#
# COMPACT_ATOMS: atom_id res chain seq x y z
N MET A 1 -14.65 10.36 -15.75
CA MET A 1 -13.51 9.44 -15.94
C MET A 1 -12.42 9.91 -15.00
N VAL A 2 -12.12 9.13 -13.95
CA VAL A 2 -11.12 9.51 -12.94
C VAL A 2 -9.74 9.52 -13.60
N ASN A 3 -9.00 10.63 -13.47
CA ASN A 3 -7.65 10.75 -13.99
C ASN A 3 -6.69 10.03 -13.04
N TRP A 4 -6.56 8.71 -13.22
CA TRP A 4 -5.71 7.87 -12.39
C TRP A 4 -4.23 8.26 -12.49
N ASP A 5 -3.75 8.69 -13.65
CA ASP A 5 -2.35 9.11 -13.83
C ASP A 5 -2.04 10.38 -13.05
N GLY A 6 -2.94 11.38 -13.09
CA GLY A 6 -2.80 12.62 -12.32
C GLY A 6 -2.94 12.41 -10.81
N ILE A 7 -3.78 11.47 -10.37
CA ILE A 7 -3.86 11.08 -8.95
C ILE A 7 -2.56 10.39 -8.53
N LEU A 8 -2.07 9.41 -9.29
CA LEU A 8 -0.85 8.69 -8.94
C LEU A 8 0.40 9.57 -8.96
N ASP A 9 0.46 10.57 -9.85
CA ASP A 9 1.60 11.49 -9.92
C ASP A 9 1.54 12.64 -8.91
N SER A 10 0.35 13.02 -8.42
CA SER A 10 0.18 14.03 -7.35
C SER A 10 0.13 13.43 -5.94
N ALA A 11 -0.19 12.15 -5.80
CA ALA A 11 -0.42 11.48 -4.53
C ALA A 11 0.82 10.74 -3.97
N LEU A 12 1.99 10.81 -4.60
CA LEU A 12 3.16 10.06 -4.12
C LEU A 12 4.33 11.00 -3.83
N ASP A 13 4.13 11.91 -2.89
CA ASP A 13 5.23 12.69 -2.31
C ASP A 13 6.02 11.81 -1.32
N LYS A 14 7.29 11.55 -1.66
CA LYS A 14 8.24 10.82 -0.83
C LYS A 14 8.31 11.37 0.61
N LYS A 15 8.25 12.69 0.78
CA LYS A 15 8.31 13.34 2.10
C LYS A 15 7.05 13.08 2.93
N GLU A 16 5.90 13.02 2.28
CA GLU A 16 4.63 12.68 2.95
C GLU A 16 4.69 11.25 3.49
N ILE A 17 5.19 10.31 2.68
CA ILE A 17 5.34 8.90 3.05
C ILE A 17 6.35 8.74 4.19
N GLU A 18 7.49 9.42 4.12
CA GLU A 18 8.50 9.43 5.20
C GLU A 18 7.88 9.92 6.52
N LYS A 19 7.20 11.06 6.48
CA LYS A 19 6.53 11.64 7.66
C LYS A 19 5.42 10.73 8.21
N ALA A 20 4.67 10.07 7.34
CA ALA A 20 3.65 9.12 7.75
C ALA A 20 4.28 7.92 8.49
N LEU A 21 5.38 7.37 7.95
CA LEU A 21 6.10 6.25 8.57
C LEU A 21 6.80 6.62 9.89
N GLU A 22 7.19 7.88 10.09
CA GLU A 22 7.68 8.37 11.39
C GLU A 22 6.60 8.30 12.48
N SER A 23 5.33 8.40 12.09
CA SER A 23 4.18 8.35 13.00
C SER A 23 3.74 6.92 13.32
N GLY A 24 4.27 5.92 12.61
CA GLY A 24 3.94 4.50 12.78
C GLY A 24 3.56 3.81 11.48
N PRO A 25 3.01 2.57 11.56
CA PRO A 25 2.50 1.86 10.40
C PRO A 25 1.41 2.67 9.67
N ILE A 26 1.51 2.75 8.35
CA ILE A 26 0.45 3.36 7.53
C ILE A 26 -0.68 2.34 7.43
N LEU A 27 -1.83 2.70 7.99
CA LEU A 27 -3.04 1.87 7.94
C LEU A 27 -3.76 2.06 6.61
N ILE A 28 -4.30 0.97 6.08
CA ILE A 28 -5.18 1.01 4.91
C ILE A 28 -6.49 1.69 5.33
N PRO A 29 -7.02 2.64 4.54
CA PRO A 29 -8.23 3.37 4.89
C PRO A 29 -9.44 2.43 5.00
N GLU A 30 -10.30 2.71 5.98
CA GLU A 30 -11.55 1.96 6.18
C GLU A 30 -12.56 2.26 5.06
N SER A 31 -13.43 1.29 4.78
CA SER A 31 -14.37 1.35 3.66
C SER A 31 -15.43 2.45 3.75
N ASP A 32 -15.61 3.07 4.92
CA ASP A 32 -16.59 4.13 5.17
C ASP A 32 -15.98 5.55 5.12
N MET A 33 -14.67 5.67 4.87
CA MET A 33 -14.02 6.96 4.63
C MET A 33 -14.53 7.62 3.34
N LYS A 34 -14.73 8.95 3.36
CA LYS A 34 -15.29 9.68 2.21
C LYS A 34 -14.24 9.98 1.14
N ASP A 35 -14.71 10.15 -0.09
CA ASP A 35 -13.89 10.60 -1.22
C ASP A 35 -13.18 11.92 -0.88
N GLY A 36 -11.84 11.93 -0.96
CA GLY A 36 -10.99 13.09 -0.63
C GLY A 36 -10.28 13.00 0.73
N ASP A 37 -10.63 12.04 1.58
CA ASP A 37 -9.99 11.84 2.89
C ASP A 37 -8.75 10.95 2.83
N TRP A 38 -8.46 10.34 1.67
CA TRP A 38 -7.33 9.43 1.50
C TRP A 38 -6.04 10.21 1.25
N THR A 39 -5.04 9.90 2.06
CA THR A 39 -3.67 10.40 1.86
C THR A 39 -2.95 9.61 0.78
N GLY A 40 -1.90 10.20 0.22
CA GLY A 40 -1.05 9.53 -0.74
C GLY A 40 -0.37 8.28 -0.19
N ALA A 41 0.08 8.39 1.07
CA ALA A 41 0.65 7.28 1.83
C ALA A 41 -0.33 6.11 1.98
N GLN A 42 -1.61 6.38 2.24
CA GLN A 42 -2.66 5.37 2.36
C GLN A 42 -2.95 4.66 1.03
N VAL A 43 -2.98 5.41 -0.08
CA VAL A 43 -3.11 4.82 -1.42
C VAL A 43 -1.92 3.93 -1.73
N LEU A 44 -0.71 4.35 -1.36
CA LEU A 44 0.49 3.52 -1.51
C LEU A 44 0.38 2.22 -0.71
N ALA A 45 -0.01 2.29 0.57
CA ALA A 45 -0.19 1.12 1.43
C ALA A 45 -1.20 0.13 0.85
N LEU A 46 -2.29 0.63 0.24
CA LEU A 46 -3.24 -0.19 -0.51
C LEU A 46 -2.57 -0.88 -1.71
N VAL A 47 -1.85 -0.12 -2.56
CA VAL A 47 -1.22 -0.67 -3.77
C VAL A 47 -0.18 -1.74 -3.46
N VAL A 48 0.61 -1.57 -2.40
CA VAL A 48 1.68 -2.51 -2.02
C VAL A 48 1.21 -3.61 -1.07
N ASN A 49 -0.09 -3.70 -0.77
CA ASN A 49 -0.60 -4.73 0.12
C ASN A 49 -0.51 -6.12 -0.56
N PRO A 50 0.24 -7.07 0.02
CA PRO A 50 0.45 -8.39 -0.59
C PRO A 50 -0.78 -9.31 -0.53
N VAL A 51 -1.81 -8.99 0.26
CA VAL A 51 -3.05 -9.79 0.30
C VAL A 51 -3.74 -9.84 -1.06
N TYR A 52 -3.59 -8.81 -1.90
CA TYR A 52 -4.15 -8.81 -3.24
C TYR A 52 -3.53 -9.87 -4.15
N ALA A 53 -2.26 -10.21 -3.90
CA ALA A 53 -1.57 -11.30 -4.57
C ALA A 53 -1.80 -12.67 -3.89
N GLY A 54 -2.69 -12.75 -2.90
CA GLY A 54 -3.01 -14.00 -2.18
C GLY A 54 -1.99 -14.40 -1.12
N VAL A 55 -1.22 -13.45 -0.59
CA VAL A 55 -0.31 -13.73 0.53
C VAL A 55 -1.11 -13.83 1.84
N GLY A 56 -0.84 -14.88 2.63
CA GLY A 56 -1.52 -15.15 3.89
C GLY A 56 -2.77 -16.04 3.72
N PRO A 57 -3.78 -15.92 4.60
CA PRO A 57 -5.04 -16.68 4.48
C PRO A 57 -6.01 -16.11 3.43
N TYR A 58 -5.60 -15.06 2.70
CA TYR A 58 -6.47 -14.34 1.78
C TYR A 58 -6.41 -14.92 0.37
N PRO A 59 -7.55 -15.06 -0.33
CA PRO A 59 -7.55 -15.52 -1.72
C PRO A 59 -6.90 -14.47 -2.62
N GLN A 60 -6.24 -14.94 -3.68
CA GLN A 60 -5.67 -14.06 -4.69
C GLN A 60 -6.78 -13.32 -5.47
N ILE A 61 -6.63 -12.01 -5.60
CA ILE A 61 -7.55 -11.13 -6.34
C ILE A 61 -6.88 -10.57 -7.60
N ILE A 62 -5.58 -10.31 -7.53
CA ILE A 62 -4.73 -9.80 -8.61
C ILE A 62 -3.66 -10.84 -8.91
N ASP A 63 -3.41 -11.08 -10.21
CA ASP A 63 -2.28 -11.88 -10.68
C ASP A 63 -0.96 -11.38 -10.05
N ASP A 64 -0.11 -12.31 -9.61
CA ASP A 64 1.11 -11.99 -8.87
C ASP A 64 2.11 -11.21 -9.74
N GLY A 65 2.24 -11.56 -11.02
CA GLY A 65 3.06 -10.83 -11.99
C GLY A 65 2.59 -9.39 -12.19
N VAL A 66 1.27 -9.16 -12.21
CA VAL A 66 0.68 -7.81 -12.29
C VAL A 66 0.98 -7.02 -11.01
N TRP A 67 0.78 -7.62 -9.84
CA TRP A 67 1.04 -6.97 -8.56
C TRP A 67 2.53 -6.65 -8.39
N ILE A 68 3.43 -7.59 -8.68
CA ILE A 68 4.89 -7.40 -8.64
C ILE A 68 5.30 -6.24 -9.55
N SER A 69 4.75 -6.17 -10.77
CA SER A 69 5.04 -5.09 -11.71
C SER A 69 4.57 -3.72 -11.19
N ALA A 70 3.43 -3.67 -10.50
CA ALA A 70 2.94 -2.45 -9.86
C ALA A 70 3.86 -2.01 -8.71
N VAL A 71 4.26 -2.94 -7.83
CA VAL A 71 5.18 -2.67 -6.71
C VAL A 71 6.55 -2.22 -7.23
N ALA A 72 7.07 -2.85 -8.29
CA ALA A 72 8.33 -2.45 -8.93
C ALA A 72 8.30 -1.00 -9.42
N LYS A 73 7.20 -0.57 -10.04
CA LYS A 73 7.01 0.84 -10.43
C LYS A 73 7.00 1.78 -9.24
N GLN A 74 6.44 1.38 -8.10
CA GLN A 74 6.50 2.20 -6.88
C GLN A 74 7.90 2.27 -6.29
N ILE A 75 8.68 1.20 -6.37
CA ILE A 75 10.10 1.18 -5.97
C ILE A 75 10.91 2.19 -6.79
N GLU A 76 10.70 2.24 -8.10
CA GLU A 76 11.37 3.20 -8.99
C GLU A 76 11.00 4.65 -8.66
N ARG A 77 9.74 4.91 -8.30
CA ARG A 77 9.22 6.26 -7.98
C ARG A 77 9.64 6.76 -6.60
N ILE A 78 9.55 5.91 -5.58
CA ILE A 78 9.55 6.31 -4.15
C ILE A 78 10.85 5.85 -3.46
N GLY A 79 11.46 4.78 -3.99
CA GLY A 79 12.67 4.17 -3.45
C GLY A 79 12.37 2.93 -2.62
N ALA A 80 13.21 1.89 -2.82
CA ALA A 80 13.02 0.57 -2.23
C ALA A 80 12.86 0.57 -0.70
N HIS A 81 13.64 1.38 0.02
CA HIS A 81 13.59 1.45 1.50
C HIS A 81 12.19 1.78 2.06
N LEU A 82 11.47 2.73 1.45
CA LEU A 82 10.13 3.12 1.90
C LEU A 82 9.12 2.03 1.53
N ILE A 83 9.19 1.50 0.32
CA ILE A 83 8.31 0.41 -0.11
C ILE A 83 8.47 -0.83 0.76
N LEU A 84 9.71 -1.23 1.05
CA LEU A 84 9.99 -2.38 1.91
C LEU A 84 9.51 -2.15 3.34
N ARG A 85 9.55 -0.90 3.83
CA ARG A 85 9.01 -0.58 5.15
C ARG A 85 7.49 -0.73 5.18
N VAL A 86 6.79 -0.14 4.22
CA VAL A 86 5.33 -0.27 4.10
C VAL A 86 4.93 -1.74 3.95
N LEU A 87 5.61 -2.47 3.06
CA LEU A 87 5.37 -3.89 2.82
C LEU A 87 5.60 -4.74 4.08
N LEU A 88 6.66 -4.47 4.85
CA LEU A 88 6.91 -5.16 6.11
C LEU A 88 5.78 -4.96 7.11
N ASP A 89 5.26 -3.73 7.21
CA ASP A 89 4.17 -3.43 8.12
C ASP A 89 2.85 -4.10 7.65
N SER A 90 2.58 -4.13 6.34
CA SER A 90 1.45 -4.88 5.79
C SER A 90 1.58 -6.39 6.00
N LEU A 91 2.78 -6.95 5.86
CA LEU A 91 3.03 -8.38 6.11
C LEU A 91 2.80 -8.73 7.58
N ARG A 92 3.25 -7.89 8.52
CA ARG A 92 2.96 -8.10 9.95
C ARG A 92 1.46 -8.17 10.19
N GLN A 93 0.69 -7.20 9.69
CA GLN A 93 -0.77 -7.18 9.82
C GLN A 93 -1.42 -8.44 9.20
N THR A 94 -1.01 -8.80 7.98
CA THR A 94 -1.49 -9.98 7.24
C THR A 94 -1.38 -11.27 8.05
N PHE A 95 -0.32 -11.43 8.84
CA PHE A 95 -0.05 -12.64 9.62
C PHE A 95 -0.42 -12.52 11.11
N GLU A 96 -0.54 -11.30 11.65
CA GLU A 96 -1.02 -11.05 13.02
C GLU A 96 -2.55 -11.27 13.11
N GLU A 97 -3.32 -10.87 12.09
CA GLU A 97 -4.76 -11.17 12.00
C GLU A 97 -5.03 -12.69 11.87
N GLY A 98 -4.05 -13.45 11.37
CA GLY A 98 -4.12 -14.92 11.31
C GLY A 98 -3.82 -15.62 12.63
N ASN A 99 -3.43 -14.90 13.69
CA ASN A 99 -3.01 -15.47 14.97
C ASN A 99 -4.12 -15.46 16.05
N ILE A 100 -5.38 -15.29 15.63
CA ILE A 100 -6.56 -15.52 16.48
C ILE A 100 -6.83 -17.03 16.50
N GLY A 101 -6.01 -17.75 17.26
CA GLY A 101 -6.31 -19.11 17.73
C GLY A 101 -7.21 -19.11 18.95
#